data_AF-A0A8J4VAG1-F1
#
_entry.id   AF-A0A8J4VAG1-F1
#
_cell.length_a   1.000
_cell.length_b   1.000
_cell.length_c   1.000
_cell.angle_alpha   90.00
_cell.angle_beta   90.00
_cell.angle_gamma   90.00
#
_symmetry.space_group_name_H-M   'P 1'
#
loop_
_entity.id
_entity.type
_entity.pdbx_description
1 polymer ?
#
loop_
_entity_poly.entity_id
_entity_poly.type
_entity_poly.pdbx_seq_one_letter_code
_entity_poly.pdbx_strand_id
1 'polypeptide(L)'
;MSLAKAACMTVLFFAILLSVAVIGFSVKQIKNTSNITDLEKTACTNVDIIQPFRYTVGEYYVFCSWSTKNSAIRILIALGGALIGIGLFATVLARKKVLSIVFNVVIFILGGFGIYSTIVDAQSTINSKKFCKNIIGSLVIAQEAGAECSYEPIYITIVLNVFNGLLLMITSILIFRFRSKVITGAHHKHPVVDDIDYNYKYPTQAEAAVEEKQNLI
;
A
#
# COMPACT_ATOMS: atom_id res chain seq x y z
N MET A 1 -2.37 18.63 16.01
CA MET A 1 -1.93 17.85 14.82
C MET A 1 -2.59 18.48 13.59
N SER A 2 -1.87 18.71 12.48
CA SER A 2 -2.50 19.33 11.30
C SER A 2 -3.51 18.35 10.68
N LEU A 3 -4.62 18.87 10.12
CA LEU A 3 -5.64 18.05 9.45
C LEU A 3 -5.02 17.19 8.33
N ALA A 4 -4.08 17.75 7.57
CA ALA A 4 -3.35 17.03 6.52
C ALA A 4 -2.54 15.85 7.07
N LYS A 5 -1.89 16.01 8.24
CA LYS A 5 -1.17 14.91 8.90
C LYS A 5 -2.13 13.82 9.35
N ALA A 6 -3.27 14.18 9.95
CA ALA A 6 -4.31 13.22 10.33
C ALA A 6 -4.79 12.41 9.12
N ALA A 7 -5.20 13.09 8.04
CA ALA A 7 -5.65 12.43 6.83
C ALA A 7 -4.60 11.48 6.24
N CYS A 8 -3.34 11.90 6.10
CA CYS A 8 -2.27 11.04 5.57
C CYS A 8 -2.05 9.79 6.44
N MET A 9 -2.04 9.94 7.77
CA MET A 9 -1.83 8.83 8.69
C MET A 9 -3.02 7.85 8.70
N THR A 10 -4.24 8.36 8.58
CA THR A 10 -5.44 7.53 8.46
C THR A 10 -5.41 6.70 7.18
N VAL A 11 -5.09 7.31 6.03
CA VAL A 11 -5.01 6.57 4.76
C VAL A 11 -3.87 5.53 4.79
N LEU A 12 -2.71 5.88 5.35
CA LEU A 12 -1.60 4.94 5.55
C LEU A 12 -2.00 3.76 6.45
N PHE A 13 -2.73 4.02 7.54
CA PHE A 13 -3.22 2.97 8.42
C PHE A 13 -4.16 2.00 7.69
N PHE A 14 -5.10 2.50 6.89
CA PHE A 14 -5.96 1.66 6.07
C PHE A 14 -5.17 0.85 5.02
N ALA A 15 -4.14 1.43 4.41
CA ALA A 15 -3.26 0.70 3.48
C ALA A 15 -2.54 -0.46 4.17
N ILE A 16 -2.06 -0.27 5.40
CA ILE A 16 -1.43 -1.33 6.21
C ILE A 16 -2.46 -2.44 6.53
N LEU A 17 -3.65 -2.08 7.01
CA LEU A 17 -4.71 -3.06 7.30
C LEU A 17 -5.09 -3.87 6.05
N LEU A 18 -5.21 -3.20 4.91
CA LEU A 18 -5.55 -3.85 3.66
C LEU A 18 -4.41 -4.76 3.17
N SER A 19 -3.16 -4.38 3.35
CA SER A 19 -2.01 -5.24 3.09
C SER A 19 -2.05 -6.52 3.93
N VAL A 20 -2.37 -6.41 5.24
CA VAL A 20 -2.55 -7.58 6.11
C VAL A 20 -3.70 -8.48 5.64
N ALA A 21 -4.82 -7.88 5.23
CA ALA A 21 -5.94 -8.64 4.66
C ALA A 21 -5.53 -9.39 3.37
N VAL A 22 -4.82 -8.73 2.46
CA VAL A 22 -4.31 -9.36 1.22
C VAL A 22 -3.40 -10.55 1.53
N ILE A 23 -2.54 -10.45 2.54
CA ILE A 23 -1.70 -11.58 2.98
C ILE A 23 -2.59 -12.75 3.44
N GLY A 24 -3.55 -12.49 4.33
CA GLY A 24 -4.45 -13.53 4.84
C GLY A 24 -5.24 -14.25 3.76
N PHE A 25 -5.83 -13.49 2.83
CA PHE A 25 -6.56 -14.07 1.69
C PHE A 25 -5.63 -14.81 0.72
N SER A 26 -4.44 -14.28 0.44
CA SER A 26 -3.47 -14.94 -0.44
C SER A 26 -2.95 -16.25 0.14
N VAL A 27 -2.70 -16.32 1.45
CA VAL A 27 -2.27 -17.57 2.13
C VAL A 27 -3.37 -18.63 2.08
N LYS A 28 -4.62 -18.24 2.32
CA LYS A 28 -5.77 -19.16 2.20
C LYS A 28 -5.90 -19.74 0.79
N GLN A 29 -5.41 -19.03 -0.22
CA GLN A 29 -5.44 -19.43 -1.63
C GLN A 29 -4.13 -20.09 -2.13
N ILE A 30 -3.28 -20.62 -1.25
CA ILE A 30 -2.11 -21.44 -1.66
C ILE A 30 -2.50 -22.93 -1.78
N LYS A 31 -3.51 -23.37 -1.04
CA LYS A 31 -3.89 -24.77 -0.98
C LYS A 31 -5.08 -25.02 -1.89
N ASN A 32 -4.95 -26.00 -2.77
CA ASN A 32 -6.11 -26.63 -3.37
C ASN A 32 -7.00 -27.16 -2.24
N THR A 33 -8.30 -26.99 -2.41
CA THR A 33 -9.28 -27.44 -1.42
C THR A 33 -10.38 -28.19 -2.14
N SER A 34 -10.62 -29.42 -1.72
CA SER A 34 -11.73 -30.21 -2.22
C SER A 34 -12.43 -30.92 -1.07
N ASN A 35 -13.68 -31.32 -1.31
CA ASN A 35 -14.35 -32.31 -0.47
C ASN A 35 -14.29 -33.73 -1.06
N ILE A 36 -13.51 -33.93 -2.12
CA ILE A 36 -13.22 -35.25 -2.72
C ILE A 36 -11.72 -35.36 -3.01
N THR A 37 -11.01 -36.13 -2.20
CA THR A 37 -9.54 -36.29 -2.22
C THR A 37 -8.96 -36.80 -3.55
N ASP A 38 -9.70 -37.63 -4.29
CA ASP A 38 -9.18 -38.26 -5.52
C ASP A 38 -9.40 -37.42 -6.78
N LEU A 39 -10.43 -36.56 -6.81
CA LEU A 39 -10.72 -35.70 -7.96
C LEU A 39 -9.77 -34.49 -8.05
N GLU A 40 -9.30 -34.01 -6.89
CA GLU A 40 -8.39 -32.86 -6.76
C GLU A 40 -7.05 -33.09 -7.48
N LYS A 41 -6.48 -34.30 -7.36
CA LYS A 41 -5.20 -34.69 -7.97
C LYS A 41 -5.26 -34.87 -9.49
N THR A 42 -6.43 -34.95 -10.08
CA THR A 42 -6.57 -35.04 -11.54
C THR A 42 -7.01 -33.72 -12.14
N ALA A 43 -7.86 -32.96 -11.44
CA ALA A 43 -8.41 -31.70 -11.92
C ALA A 43 -7.52 -30.47 -11.67
N CYS A 44 -6.58 -30.49 -10.73
CA CYS A 44 -5.74 -29.33 -10.44
C CYS A 44 -4.25 -29.50 -10.79
N THR A 45 -3.77 -30.71 -11.05
CA THR A 45 -2.34 -31.03 -11.22
C THR A 45 -1.92 -31.39 -12.65
N ASN A 46 -2.87 -31.48 -13.58
CA ASN A 46 -2.55 -31.63 -15.01
C ASN A 46 -1.97 -30.32 -15.57
N VAL A 47 -0.87 -30.44 -16.31
CA VAL A 47 -0.01 -29.32 -16.74
C VAL A 47 -0.72 -28.35 -17.70
N ASP A 48 -1.79 -28.80 -18.34
CA ASP A 48 -2.57 -28.00 -19.31
C ASP A 48 -3.74 -27.23 -18.69
N ILE A 49 -3.93 -27.32 -17.37
CA ILE A 49 -5.07 -26.71 -16.68
C ILE A 49 -4.76 -25.26 -16.30
N ILE A 50 -5.57 -24.32 -16.80
CA ILE A 50 -5.42 -22.90 -16.52
C ILE A 50 -6.08 -22.55 -15.18
N GLN A 51 -5.26 -22.29 -14.17
CA GLN A 51 -5.66 -21.87 -12.83
C GLN A 51 -5.74 -20.32 -12.69
N PRO A 52 -6.57 -19.78 -11.77
CA PRO A 52 -7.41 -20.46 -10.78
C PRO A 52 -8.87 -20.67 -11.22
N PHE A 53 -9.55 -21.66 -10.62
CA PHE A 53 -11.00 -21.82 -10.76
C PHE A 53 -11.58 -22.64 -9.60
N ARG A 54 -12.87 -22.44 -9.30
CA ARG A 54 -13.66 -23.35 -8.47
C ARG A 54 -14.65 -24.08 -9.35
N TYR A 55 -14.70 -25.39 -9.22
CA TYR A 55 -15.64 -26.27 -9.87
C TYR A 55 -16.59 -26.84 -8.82
N THR A 56 -17.90 -26.82 -9.08
CA THR A 56 -18.94 -27.34 -8.18
C THR A 56 -19.90 -28.27 -8.94
N VAL A 57 -20.18 -29.44 -8.38
CA VAL A 57 -21.14 -30.44 -8.91
C VAL A 57 -21.99 -30.94 -7.75
N GLY A 58 -23.26 -30.51 -7.68
CA GLY A 58 -24.09 -30.77 -6.50
C GLY A 58 -23.46 -30.21 -5.22
N GLU A 59 -23.22 -31.07 -4.23
CA GLU A 59 -22.54 -30.70 -2.97
C GLU A 59 -21.01 -30.76 -3.07
N TYR A 60 -20.47 -31.31 -4.16
CA TYR A 60 -19.04 -31.50 -4.33
C TYR A 60 -18.37 -30.27 -4.93
N TYR A 61 -17.17 -29.94 -4.46
CA TYR A 61 -16.38 -28.85 -5.01
C TYR A 61 -14.89 -29.19 -5.08
N VAL A 62 -14.26 -28.67 -6.13
CA VAL A 62 -12.81 -28.65 -6.31
C VAL A 62 -12.39 -27.20 -6.52
N PHE A 63 -11.54 -26.69 -5.64
CA PHE A 63 -10.92 -25.38 -5.78
C PHE A 63 -9.47 -25.57 -6.21
N CYS A 64 -9.19 -25.23 -7.47
CA CYS A 64 -7.82 -25.15 -7.98
C CYS A 64 -7.30 -23.73 -7.73
N SER A 65 -6.34 -23.65 -6.82
CA SER A 65 -5.78 -22.41 -6.35
C SER A 65 -4.94 -21.72 -7.42
N TRP A 66 -4.49 -20.51 -7.14
CA TRP A 66 -3.47 -19.84 -7.94
C TRP A 66 -2.18 -20.67 -8.00
N SER A 67 -1.41 -20.47 -9.07
CA SER A 67 -0.01 -20.89 -9.08
C SER A 67 0.69 -20.31 -7.84
N THR A 68 1.45 -21.16 -7.14
CA THR A 68 2.21 -20.80 -5.94
C THR A 68 3.07 -19.55 -6.17
N LYS A 69 3.60 -19.38 -7.39
CA LYS A 69 4.39 -18.21 -7.78
C LYS A 69 3.58 -16.91 -7.67
N ASN A 70 2.35 -16.87 -8.19
CA ASN A 70 1.52 -15.66 -8.17
C ASN A 70 1.07 -15.33 -6.74
N SER A 71 0.67 -16.34 -5.97
CA SER A 71 0.34 -16.15 -4.55
C SER A 71 1.53 -15.65 -3.74
N ALA A 72 2.73 -16.18 -3.97
CA ALA A 72 3.95 -15.73 -3.30
C ALA A 72 4.28 -14.27 -3.64
N ILE A 73 4.16 -13.87 -4.91
CA ILE A 73 4.38 -12.48 -5.34
C ILE A 73 3.42 -11.53 -4.60
N ARG A 74 2.12 -11.84 -4.54
CA ARG A 74 1.14 -11.03 -3.79
C ARG A 74 1.51 -10.90 -2.32
N ILE A 75 1.88 -12.01 -1.68
CA ILE A 75 2.26 -12.04 -0.26
C ILE A 75 3.51 -11.17 -0.04
N LEU A 76 4.53 -11.29 -0.89
CA LEU A 76 5.76 -10.50 -0.77
C LEU A 76 5.50 -8.99 -0.93
N ILE A 77 4.69 -8.61 -1.92
CA ILE A 77 4.33 -7.20 -2.14
C ILE A 77 3.53 -6.66 -0.94
N ALA A 78 2.52 -7.39 -0.48
CA ALA A 78 1.69 -6.96 0.64
C ALA A 78 2.47 -6.93 1.97
N LEU A 79 3.36 -7.91 2.21
CA LEU A 79 4.24 -7.93 3.38
C LEU A 79 5.22 -6.75 3.35
N GLY A 80 5.84 -6.49 2.20
CA GLY A 80 6.67 -5.31 2.00
C GLY A 80 5.88 -4.01 2.23
N GLY A 81 4.66 -3.93 1.69
CA GLY A 81 3.76 -2.78 1.87
C GLY A 81 3.43 -2.53 3.34
N ALA A 82 3.12 -3.58 4.10
CA ALA A 82 2.85 -3.48 5.53
C ALA A 82 4.08 -3.05 6.33
N LEU A 83 5.23 -3.71 6.15
CA LEU A 83 6.46 -3.42 6.89
C LEU A 83 7.00 -2.01 6.60
N ILE A 84 7.09 -1.64 5.33
CA ILE A 84 7.53 -0.31 4.92
C ILE A 84 6.48 0.74 5.32
N GLY A 85 5.20 0.41 5.28
CA GLY A 85 4.11 1.25 5.78
C GLY A 85 4.26 1.58 7.27
N ILE A 86 4.53 0.58 8.10
CA ILE A 86 4.82 0.77 9.54
C ILE A 86 6.07 1.63 9.73
N GLY A 87 7.13 1.38 8.96
CA GLY A 87 8.35 2.20 8.98
C GLY A 87 8.08 3.66 8.60
N LEU A 88 7.26 3.90 7.58
CA LEU A 88 6.84 5.25 7.18
C LEU A 88 6.03 5.92 8.28
N PHE A 89 5.09 5.19 8.89
CA PHE A 89 4.30 5.70 10.00
C PHE A 89 5.19 6.14 11.17
N ALA A 90 6.13 5.29 11.59
CA ALA A 90 7.07 5.60 12.66
C ALA A 90 7.97 6.80 12.33
N THR A 91 8.50 6.88 11.10
CA THR A 91 9.39 7.98 10.69
C THR A 91 8.67 9.33 10.56
N VAL A 92 7.39 9.34 10.17
CA VAL A 92 6.54 10.55 10.16
C VAL A 92 6.26 11.05 11.58
N LEU A 93 6.07 10.15 12.55
CA LEU A 93 5.94 10.52 13.96
C LEU A 93 7.27 11.04 14.53
N ALA A 94 8.38 10.37 14.23
CA ALA A 94 9.73 10.74 14.65
C ALA A 94 10.33 11.94 13.87
N ARG A 95 9.58 12.52 12.91
CA ARG A 95 9.99 13.65 12.06
C ARG A 95 11.31 13.44 11.29
N LYS A 96 11.62 12.19 10.92
CA LYS A 96 12.84 11.83 10.17
C LYS A 96 12.65 12.05 8.67
N LYS A 97 12.97 13.26 8.18
CA LYS A 97 12.74 13.71 6.80
C LYS A 97 13.28 12.75 5.73
N VAL A 98 14.57 12.41 5.80
CA VAL A 98 15.24 11.61 4.76
C VAL A 98 14.66 10.19 4.70
N LEU A 99 14.59 9.48 5.83
CA LEU A 99 14.00 8.14 5.87
C LEU A 99 12.54 8.12 5.43
N SER A 100 11.74 9.12 5.82
CA SER A 100 10.35 9.21 5.41
C SER A 100 10.22 9.33 3.88
N ILE A 101 11.10 10.08 3.22
CA ILE A 101 11.13 10.17 1.75
C ILE A 101 11.50 8.83 1.13
N VAL A 102 12.52 8.13 1.65
CA VAL A 102 12.94 6.82 1.15
C VAL A 102 11.80 5.81 1.25
N PHE A 103 11.18 5.67 2.43
CA PHE A 103 10.04 4.77 2.58
C PHE A 103 8.85 5.17 1.70
N ASN A 104 8.60 6.47 1.51
CA ASN A 104 7.54 6.95 0.64
C ASN A 104 7.73 6.52 -0.83
N VAL A 105 8.96 6.58 -1.33
CA VAL A 105 9.30 6.13 -2.70
C VAL A 105 9.14 4.61 -2.81
N VAL A 106 9.60 3.85 -1.82
CA VAL A 106 9.43 2.39 -1.81
C VAL A 106 7.95 1.99 -1.79
N ILE A 107 7.11 2.65 -1.00
CA ILE A 107 5.65 2.42 -0.98
C ILE A 107 5.03 2.69 -2.35
N PHE A 108 5.45 3.76 -3.04
CA PHE A 108 4.94 4.06 -4.37
C PHE A 108 5.24 2.93 -5.36
N ILE A 109 6.48 2.43 -5.36
CA ILE A 109 6.93 1.32 -6.21
C ILE A 109 6.15 0.03 -5.89
N LEU A 110 5.98 -0.29 -4.60
CA LEU A 110 5.20 -1.45 -4.17
C LEU A 110 3.73 -1.35 -4.59
N GLY A 111 3.13 -0.15 -4.52
CA GLY A 111 1.79 0.10 -5.03
C GLY A 111 1.67 -0.19 -6.53
N GLY A 112 2.66 0.23 -7.32
CA GLY A 112 2.76 -0.08 -8.76
C GLY A 112 2.87 -1.59 -9.02
N PHE A 113 3.74 -2.30 -8.29
CA PHE A 113 3.84 -3.75 -8.41
C PHE A 113 2.56 -4.48 -7.99
N GLY A 114 1.83 -3.97 -6.99
CA GLY A 114 0.52 -4.51 -6.60
C GLY A 114 -0.51 -4.44 -7.73
N ILE A 115 -0.57 -3.31 -8.44
CA ILE A 115 -1.45 -3.15 -9.60
C ILE A 115 -1.02 -4.08 -10.74
N TYR A 116 0.27 -4.13 -11.04
CA TYR A 116 0.80 -5.04 -12.06
C TYR A 116 0.46 -6.50 -11.76
N SER A 117 0.69 -6.95 -10.52
CA SER A 117 0.32 -8.30 -10.07
C SER A 117 -1.17 -8.56 -10.25
N THR A 118 -2.01 -7.56 -10.04
CA THR A 118 -3.45 -7.72 -10.22
C THR A 118 -3.86 -7.86 -11.68
N ILE A 119 -3.17 -7.21 -12.62
CA ILE A 119 -3.41 -7.39 -14.06
C ILE A 119 -3.09 -8.84 -14.46
N VAL A 120 -1.97 -9.38 -13.97
CA VAL A 120 -1.59 -10.79 -14.20
C VAL A 120 -2.68 -11.73 -13.66
N ASP A 121 -3.18 -11.46 -12.45
CA ASP A 121 -4.28 -12.25 -11.87
C ASP A 121 -5.59 -12.11 -12.67
N ALA A 122 -5.94 -10.91 -13.12
CA ALA A 122 -7.12 -10.72 -13.94
C ALA A 122 -7.04 -11.54 -15.25
N GLN A 123 -5.88 -11.55 -15.90
CA GLN A 123 -5.64 -12.32 -17.13
C GLN A 123 -5.75 -13.83 -16.90
N SER A 124 -5.11 -14.36 -15.85
CA SER A 124 -5.23 -15.78 -15.49
C SER A 124 -6.68 -16.16 -15.22
N THR A 125 -7.44 -15.34 -14.50
CA THR A 125 -8.86 -15.60 -14.20
C THR A 125 -9.72 -15.59 -15.47
N ILE A 126 -9.47 -14.65 -16.40
CA ILE A 126 -10.15 -14.61 -17.70
C ILE A 126 -9.85 -15.89 -18.50
N ASN A 127 -8.59 -16.32 -18.52
CA ASN A 127 -8.20 -17.52 -19.24
C ASN A 127 -8.79 -18.79 -18.60
N SER A 128 -8.81 -18.89 -17.27
CA SER A 128 -9.48 -19.97 -16.54
C SER A 128 -10.99 -20.00 -16.79
N LYS A 129 -11.63 -18.84 -16.92
CA LYS A 129 -13.06 -18.75 -17.27
C LYS A 129 -13.34 -19.26 -18.68
N LYS A 130 -12.49 -18.92 -19.65
CA LYS A 130 -12.60 -19.44 -21.02
C LYS A 130 -12.37 -20.95 -21.04
N PHE A 131 -11.35 -21.42 -20.33
CA PHE A 131 -11.03 -22.84 -20.20
C PHE A 131 -12.21 -23.62 -19.60
N CYS A 132 -12.77 -23.15 -18.49
CA CYS A 132 -13.91 -23.82 -17.86
C CYS A 132 -15.14 -23.86 -18.78
N LYS A 133 -15.48 -22.76 -19.46
CA LYS A 133 -16.60 -22.74 -20.42
C LYS A 133 -16.42 -23.75 -21.56
N ASN A 134 -15.20 -23.87 -22.08
CA ASN A 134 -14.91 -24.79 -23.16
C ASN A 134 -14.96 -26.26 -22.70
N ILE A 135 -14.44 -26.56 -21.51
CA ILE A 135 -14.43 -27.93 -20.96
C ILE A 135 -15.83 -28.36 -20.54
N ILE A 136 -16.54 -27.57 -19.72
CA ILE A 136 -17.91 -27.90 -19.28
C ILE A 136 -18.85 -27.99 -20.49
N GLY A 137 -18.70 -27.10 -21.48
CA GLY A 137 -19.48 -27.16 -22.71
C GLY A 137 -19.15 -28.35 -23.63
N SER A 138 -18.00 -29.01 -23.43
CA SER A 138 -17.58 -30.19 -24.22
C SER A 138 -17.83 -31.53 -23.53
N LEU A 139 -17.96 -31.55 -22.20
CA LEU A 139 -18.25 -32.75 -21.41
C LEU A 139 -19.75 -32.83 -21.14
N VAL A 140 -20.46 -33.57 -21.99
CA VAL A 140 -21.91 -33.84 -21.87
C VAL A 140 -22.29 -34.31 -20.45
N ILE A 141 -21.44 -35.14 -19.83
CA ILE A 141 -21.64 -35.67 -18.48
C ILE A 141 -21.55 -34.57 -17.40
N ALA A 142 -20.69 -33.56 -17.58
CA ALA A 142 -20.56 -32.45 -16.63
C ALA A 142 -21.78 -31.51 -16.70
N GLN A 143 -22.34 -31.31 -17.89
CA GLN A 143 -23.53 -30.50 -18.09
C GLN A 143 -24.79 -31.17 -17.53
N GLU A 144 -24.93 -32.50 -17.71
CA GLU A 144 -26.03 -33.27 -17.13
C GLU A 144 -25.97 -33.36 -15.60
N ALA A 145 -24.77 -33.32 -15.01
CA ALA A 145 -24.56 -33.29 -13.56
C ALA A 145 -24.71 -31.90 -12.91
N GLY A 146 -25.04 -30.86 -13.69
CA GLY A 146 -25.22 -29.49 -13.18
C GLY A 146 -23.90 -28.84 -12.74
N ALA A 147 -22.80 -29.10 -13.45
CA ALA A 147 -21.51 -28.53 -13.10
C ALA A 147 -21.45 -27.02 -13.34
N GLU A 148 -21.01 -26.28 -12.33
CA GLU A 148 -20.84 -24.84 -12.40
C GLU A 148 -19.42 -24.41 -12.03
N CYS A 149 -18.93 -23.37 -12.69
CA CYS A 149 -17.67 -22.72 -12.33
C CYS A 149 -17.91 -21.43 -11.56
N SER A 150 -17.36 -21.34 -10.35
CA SER A 150 -17.44 -20.16 -9.49
C SER A 150 -16.08 -19.46 -9.39
N TYR A 151 -16.13 -18.12 -9.43
CA TYR A 151 -14.95 -17.24 -9.38
C TYR A 151 -15.04 -16.18 -8.28
N GLU A 152 -16.12 -16.15 -7.51
CA GLU A 152 -16.32 -15.17 -6.42
C GLU A 152 -15.13 -15.05 -5.45
N PRO A 153 -14.60 -16.14 -4.86
CA PRO A 153 -13.47 -16.02 -3.94
C PRO A 153 -12.19 -15.49 -4.61
N ILE A 154 -12.05 -15.69 -5.92
CA ILE A 154 -10.91 -15.20 -6.71
C ILE A 154 -11.07 -13.69 -6.95
N TYR A 155 -12.28 -13.23 -7.27
CA TYR A 155 -12.57 -11.81 -7.46
C TYR A 155 -12.33 -10.99 -6.19
N ILE A 156 -12.67 -11.53 -5.02
CA ILE A 156 -12.40 -10.84 -3.74
C ILE A 156 -10.90 -10.56 -3.58
N THR A 157 -10.03 -11.55 -3.83
CA THR A 157 -8.57 -11.34 -3.74
C THR A 157 -8.06 -10.31 -4.73
N ILE A 158 -8.54 -10.35 -5.99
CA ILE A 158 -8.19 -9.38 -7.02
C ILE A 158 -8.57 -7.97 -6.57
N VAL A 159 -9.81 -7.78 -6.11
CA VAL A 159 -10.33 -6.49 -5.66
C VAL A 159 -9.53 -5.95 -4.46
N LEU A 160 -9.25 -6.80 -3.47
CA LEU A 160 -8.42 -6.42 -2.31
C LEU A 160 -7.01 -5.99 -2.75
N ASN A 161 -6.41 -6.70 -3.72
CA ASN A 161 -5.07 -6.38 -4.20
C ASN A 161 -5.04 -5.07 -5.01
N VAL A 162 -6.05 -4.80 -5.86
CA VAL A 162 -6.20 -3.50 -6.55
C VAL A 162 -6.29 -2.37 -5.53
N PHE A 163 -7.21 -2.47 -4.57
CA PHE A 163 -7.42 -1.42 -3.58
C PHE A 163 -6.17 -1.21 -2.72
N ASN A 164 -5.43 -2.28 -2.42
CA ASN A 164 -4.16 -2.16 -1.71
C ASN A 164 -3.13 -1.39 -2.52
N GLY A 165 -2.92 -1.75 -3.79
CA GLY A 165 -2.01 -1.04 -4.68
C GLY A 165 -2.37 0.44 -4.84
N LEU A 166 -3.65 0.74 -5.03
CA LEU A 166 -4.15 2.12 -5.13
C LEU A 166 -3.95 2.91 -3.84
N LEU A 167 -4.29 2.34 -2.67
CA LEU A 167 -4.11 3.02 -1.38
C LEU A 167 -2.64 3.28 -1.07
N LEU A 168 -1.72 2.37 -1.41
CA LEU A 168 -0.29 2.60 -1.26
C LEU A 168 0.19 3.78 -2.13
N MET A 169 -0.23 3.84 -3.39
CA MET A 169 0.11 4.97 -4.27
C MET A 169 -0.50 6.29 -3.79
N ILE A 170 -1.79 6.29 -3.43
CA ILE A 170 -2.49 7.48 -2.92
C ILE A 170 -1.79 7.98 -1.65
N THR A 171 -1.46 7.07 -0.72
CA THR A 171 -0.71 7.41 0.50
C THR A 171 0.59 8.10 0.15
N SER A 172 1.35 7.54 -0.80
CA SER A 172 2.64 8.11 -1.20
C SER A 172 2.51 9.50 -1.83
N ILE A 173 1.52 9.68 -2.71
CA ILE A 173 1.20 10.96 -3.34
C ILE A 173 0.81 12.00 -2.29
N LEU A 174 -0.06 11.65 -1.34
CA LEU A 174 -0.51 12.56 -0.28
C LEU A 174 0.64 12.98 0.63
N ILE A 175 1.48 12.05 1.08
CA ILE A 175 2.63 12.34 1.93
C ILE A 175 3.64 13.23 1.18
N PHE A 176 3.89 12.97 -0.11
CA PHE A 176 4.76 13.81 -0.91
C PHE A 176 4.20 15.22 -1.10
N ARG A 177 2.90 15.33 -1.44
CA ARG A 177 2.19 16.60 -1.68
C ARG A 177 2.12 17.48 -0.42
N PHE A 178 1.93 16.87 0.75
CA PHE A 178 1.79 17.56 2.03
C PHE A 178 3.02 17.45 2.92
N ARG A 179 4.20 17.11 2.36
CA ARG A 179 5.44 16.85 3.11
C ARG A 179 5.78 17.90 4.16
N SER A 180 5.61 19.18 3.85
CA SER A 180 5.92 20.29 4.76
C SER A 180 5.03 20.24 6.00
N LYS A 181 3.73 20.04 5.82
CA LYS A 181 2.70 19.96 6.88
C LYS A 181 2.75 18.64 7.66
N VAL A 182 3.23 17.55 7.04
CA VAL A 182 3.29 16.21 7.64
C VAL A 182 4.55 16.03 8.48
N ILE A 183 5.72 16.43 7.95
CA ILE A 183 7.03 16.13 8.57
C ILE A 183 7.57 17.31 9.39
N THR A 184 7.42 18.55 8.92
CA THR A 184 8.16 19.69 9.47
C THR A 184 7.47 20.33 10.68
N GLY A 185 6.19 20.02 10.91
CA GLY A 185 5.39 20.68 11.94
C GLY A 185 5.12 22.15 11.59
N ALA A 186 4.23 22.81 12.34
CA ALA A 186 4.12 24.26 12.24
C ALA A 186 5.46 24.83 12.73
N HIS A 187 6.24 25.43 11.84
CA HIS A 187 7.29 26.33 12.28
C HIS A 187 6.59 27.38 13.14
N HIS A 188 6.86 27.36 14.45
CA HIS A 188 6.67 28.58 15.23
C HIS A 188 7.51 29.61 14.48
N LYS A 189 6.83 30.55 13.80
CA LYS A 189 7.50 31.78 13.40
C LYS A 189 8.06 32.30 14.71
N HIS A 190 9.38 32.23 14.88
CA HIS A 190 9.99 33.08 15.89
C HIS A 190 9.49 34.48 15.54
N PRO A 191 8.87 35.21 16.49
CA PRO A 191 8.62 36.62 16.24
C PRO A 191 9.95 37.16 15.76
N VAL A 192 9.96 37.72 14.55
CA VAL A 192 11.02 38.63 14.17
C VAL A 192 10.94 39.67 15.27
N VAL A 193 11.87 39.60 16.21
CA VAL A 193 12.16 40.75 17.04
C VAL A 193 12.63 41.73 16.00
N ASP A 194 11.72 42.58 15.53
CA ASP A 194 12.06 43.72 14.70
C ASP A 194 13.27 44.32 15.38
N ASP A 195 14.40 44.34 14.65
CA ASP A 195 15.65 44.89 15.13
C ASP A 195 15.32 46.21 15.83
N ILE A 196 15.33 46.19 17.17
CA ILE A 196 15.46 47.41 17.93
C ILE A 196 16.82 47.88 17.46
N ASP A 197 16.79 48.89 16.60
CA ASP A 197 17.93 49.57 16.04
C ASP A 197 18.73 50.13 17.21
N TYR A 198 19.58 49.30 17.83
CA TYR A 198 20.52 49.68 18.86
C TYR A 198 21.64 50.45 18.16
N ASN A 199 21.28 51.60 17.61
CA ASN A 199 22.20 52.65 17.26
C ASN A 199 22.66 53.33 18.56
N TYR A 200 23.21 52.54 19.48
CA TYR A 200 24.03 53.05 20.57
C TYR A 200 25.34 53.51 19.95
N LYS A 201 25.31 54.74 19.45
CA LYS A 201 26.50 55.51 19.14
C LYS A 201 27.23 55.71 20.47
N TYR A 202 28.18 54.84 20.79
CA TYR A 202 29.08 55.08 21.91
C TYR A 202 29.78 56.42 21.62
N PRO A 203 29.66 57.42 22.51
CA PRO A 203 30.40 58.66 22.32
C PRO A 203 31.87 58.30 22.29
N THR A 204 32.54 58.72 21.22
CA THR A 204 34.00 58.61 21.16
C THR A 204 34.57 59.43 22.32
N GLN A 205 35.67 58.97 22.94
CA GLN A 205 36.26 59.67 24.09
C GLN A 205 36.63 61.14 23.82
N ALA A 206 36.65 61.57 22.55
CA ALA A 206 36.81 62.96 22.15
C ALA A 206 35.56 63.83 22.41
N GLU A 207 34.34 63.28 22.37
CA GLU A 207 33.09 64.04 22.57
C GLU A 207 32.79 64.26 24.06
N ALA A 208 33.17 63.32 24.94
CA ALA A 208 32.98 63.46 26.39
C ALA A 208 33.86 64.56 27.03
N ALA A 209 35.01 64.88 26.41
CA ALA A 209 35.93 65.91 26.92
C ALA A 209 35.50 67.35 26.59
N VAL A 210 34.56 67.54 25.67
CA VAL A 210 34.04 68.88 25.30
C VAL A 210 32.90 69.30 26.22
N GLU A 211 32.04 68.36 26.64
CA GLU A 211 30.95 68.63 27.58
C GLU A 211 31.44 69.01 29.00
N GLU A 212 32.56 68.45 29.46
CA GLU A 212 33.10 68.76 30.79
C GLU A 212 33.64 70.21 30.89
N LYS A 213 34.04 70.82 29.77
CA LYS A 213 34.53 72.21 29.76
C LYS A 213 33.42 73.26 29.66
N GLN A 214 32.21 72.90 29.23
CA GLN A 214 31.10 73.84 29.13
C GLN A 214 30.34 74.05 30.44
N ASN A 215 30.53 73.17 31.43
CA ASN A 215 29.89 73.29 32.75
C ASN A 215 30.78 74.01 33.80
N LEU A 216 31.89 74.61 33.39
CA LEU A 216 32.85 75.30 34.27
C LEU A 216 32.97 76.81 34.02
N ILE A 217 32.01 77.42 33.31
CA ILE A 217 31.92 78.88 33.11
C ILE A 217 30.59 79.39 33.69
#